data_AF-A0A356NXN6-F1
#
_entry.id   AF-A0A356NXN6-F1
#
_cell.length_a   1.000
_cell.length_b   1.000
_cell.length_c   1.000
_cell.angle_alpha   90.00
_cell.angle_beta   90.00
_cell.angle_gamma   90.00
#
_symmetry.space_group_name_H-M   'P 1'
#
loop_
_entity.id
_entity.type
_entity.pdbx_description
1 polymer ?
#
loop_
_entity_poly.entity_id
_entity_poly.type
_entity_poly.pdbx_seq_one_letter_code
_entity_poly.pdbx_strand_id
1 'polypeptide(L)' 'DIRDNIFDPFVSGKSGGSGLGLALVASVVADHGGMVEVDSVPGHTVFRLNFPLSGKGVADV' A
#
# COMPACT_ATOMS: atom_id res chain seq x y z
N ASP A 1 14.35 -1.86 -8.51
CA ASP A 1 14.27 -0.38 -8.41
C ASP A 1 13.68 -0.03 -7.05
N ILE A 2 13.76 1.21 -6.55
CA ILE A 2 13.16 1.58 -5.24
C ILE A 2 11.66 1.31 -5.22
N ARG A 3 11.00 1.38 -6.39
CA ARG A 3 9.57 1.11 -6.57
C ARG A 3 9.19 -0.31 -6.13
N ASP A 4 10.01 -1.31 -6.47
CA ASP A 4 9.71 -2.72 -6.20
C ASP A 4 9.74 -3.05 -4.71
N ASN A 5 10.51 -2.26 -3.94
CA ASN A 5 10.78 -2.48 -2.52
C ASN A 5 10.23 -1.34 -1.65
N ILE A 6 9.40 -0.44 -2.19
CA ILE A 6 8.99 0.80 -1.50
C ILE A 6 8.14 0.54 -0.23
N PHE A 7 7.58 -0.67 -0.13
CA PHE A 7 6.83 -1.15 1.03
C PHE A 7 7.68 -1.97 2.00
N ASP A 8 8.96 -2.20 1.70
CA ASP A 8 9.86 -2.88 2.62
C ASP A 8 10.28 -1.92 3.75
N PRO A 9 10.47 -2.42 4.98
CA PRO A 9 10.98 -1.61 6.08
C PRO A 9 12.32 -0.96 5.74
N PHE A 10 12.48 0.28 6.19
CA PHE A 10 13.70 1.09 6.03
C PHE A 10 14.02 1.54 4.60
N VAL A 11 13.15 1.28 3.63
CA VAL A 11 13.28 1.84 2.28
C VAL A 11 12.73 3.26 2.25
N SER A 12 13.57 4.24 1.85
CA SER A 12 13.15 5.63 1.72
C SER A 12 13.90 6.37 0.62
N GLY A 13 13.16 7.17 -0.16
CA GLY A 13 13.73 8.15 -1.08
C GLY A 13 13.97 9.53 -0.45
N LYS A 14 13.62 9.72 0.83
CA LYS A 14 13.74 11.00 1.54
C LYS A 14 14.96 10.96 2.47
N SER A 15 15.82 11.98 2.38
CA SER A 15 16.93 12.17 3.33
C SER A 15 16.40 12.29 4.76
N GLY A 16 16.93 11.47 5.67
CA GLY A 16 16.48 11.40 7.07
C GLY A 16 15.11 10.75 7.29
N GLY A 17 14.49 10.16 6.26
CA GLY A 17 13.26 9.37 6.41
C GLY A 17 13.56 8.00 7.00
N SER A 18 12.77 7.55 7.98
CA SER A 18 12.95 6.22 8.60
C SER A 18 12.60 5.05 7.69
N GLY A 19 11.83 5.29 6.61
CA GLY A 19 11.36 4.25 5.70
C GLY A 19 10.33 3.28 6.31
N LEU A 20 9.68 3.65 7.41
CA LEU A 20 8.72 2.78 8.10
C LEU A 20 7.25 3.04 7.73
N GLY A 21 6.94 4.20 7.16
CA GLY A 21 5.56 4.61 6.90
C GLY A 21 4.85 3.71 5.90
N LEU A 22 5.47 3.44 4.74
CA LEU A 22 4.85 2.61 3.70
C LEU A 22 4.85 1.12 4.08
N ALA A 23 5.86 0.66 4.82
CA ALA A 23 5.85 -0.68 5.42
C ALA A 23 4.68 -0.87 6.40
N LEU A 24 4.38 0.15 7.22
CA LEU A 24 3.22 0.13 8.10
C LEU A 24 1.91 0.10 7.30
N VAL A 25 1.79 0.90 6.23
CA VAL A 25 0.61 0.89 5.35
C VAL A 25 0.40 -0.50 4.75
N ALA A 26 1.45 -1.13 4.22
CA ALA A 26 1.36 -2.48 3.66
C ALA A 26 0.90 -3.50 4.70
N SER A 27 1.45 -3.45 5.93
CA SER A 27 1.02 -4.31 7.04
C SER A 27 -0.46 -4.10 7.39
N VAL A 28 -0.88 -2.85 7.63
CA VAL A 28 -2.26 -2.54 8.02
C VAL A 28 -3.24 -2.97 6.93
N VAL A 29 -2.93 -2.71 5.67
CA VAL A 29 -3.80 -3.10 4.54
C VAL A 29 -3.91 -4.61 4.43
N ALA A 30 -2.79 -5.33 4.57
CA ALA A 30 -2.77 -6.79 4.57
C ALA A 30 -3.55 -7.39 5.75
N ASP A 31 -3.44 -6.80 6.95
CA ASP A 31 -4.19 -7.21 8.14
C ASP A 31 -5.72 -7.11 7.93
N HIS A 32 -6.16 -6.23 7.04
CA HIS A 32 -7.56 -6.08 6.62
C HIS A 32 -7.93 -6.92 5.38
N GLY A 33 -7.05 -7.84 4.96
CA GLY A 33 -7.22 -8.66 3.76
C GLY A 33 -7.14 -7.88 2.45
N GLY A 34 -6.63 -6.66 2.49
CA GLY A 34 -6.45 -5.81 1.33
C GLY A 34 -5.09 -5.93 0.67
N MET A 35 -4.89 -5.15 -0.39
CA MET A 35 -3.61 -5.00 -1.09
C MET A 35 -3.34 -3.53 -1.42
N VAL A 36 -2.08 -3.13 -1.34
CA VAL A 36 -1.62 -1.79 -1.74
C VAL A 36 -0.80 -1.89 -3.04
N GLU A 37 -1.07 -0.99 -3.96
CA GLU A 37 -0.35 -0.83 -5.22
C GLU A 37 0.12 0.62 -5.38
N VAL A 38 1.18 0.82 -6.16
CA VAL A 38 1.70 2.15 -6.48
C VAL A 38 1.93 2.29 -7.98
N ASP A 39 1.45 3.40 -8.53
CA ASP A 39 1.81 3.87 -9.86
C ASP A 39 2.42 5.27 -9.70
N SER A 40 3.61 5.48 -10.26
CA SER A 40 4.37 6.70 -10.02
C SER A 40 5.16 7.11 -11.25
N VAL A 41 5.01 8.38 -11.61
CA VAL A 41 5.83 9.10 -12.58
C VAL A 41 6.36 10.38 -11.91
N PRO A 42 7.43 11.01 -12.44
CA PRO A 42 7.93 12.26 -11.86
C PRO A 42 6.82 13.31 -11.71
N GLY A 43 6.65 13.84 -10.49
CA GLY A 43 5.63 14.84 -10.15
C GLY A 43 4.22 14.29 -9.90
N HIS A 44 3.98 12.99 -10.08
CA HIS A 44 2.67 12.39 -9.89
C HIS A 44 2.75 10.93 -9.39
N THR A 45 2.26 10.69 -8.18
CA THR A 45 2.26 9.36 -7.54
C THR A 45 0.86 9.04 -7.05
N VAL A 46 0.39 7.85 -7.37
CA VAL A 46 -0.91 7.32 -6.94
C VAL A 46 -0.69 6.03 -6.16
N PHE A 47 -1.19 5.99 -4.94
CA PHE A 47 -1.32 4.75 -4.17
C PHE A 47 -2.77 4.28 -4.26
N ARG A 48 -2.97 2.98 -4.53
CA ARG A 48 -4.28 2.34 -4.56
C ARG A 48 -4.36 1.30 -3.44
N LEU A 49 -5.45 1.34 -2.70
CA LEU A 49 -5.77 0.37 -1.65
C LEU A 49 -7.01 -0.41 -2.08
N ASN A 50 -6.86 -1.71 -2.27
CA ASN A 50 -7.95 -2.62 -2.59
C ASN A 50 -8.32 -3.39 -1.32
N PHE A 51 -9.60 -3.44 -0.98
CA PHE A 51 -10.09 -4.20 0.17
C PHE A 51 -11.18 -5.18 -0.28
N PRO A 52 -11.34 -6.32 0.41
CA PRO A 52 -12.49 -7.18 0.22
C PRO A 52 -13.79 -6.40 0.47
N LEU A 53 -14.82 -6.67 -0.32
CA LEU A 53 -16.15 -6.15 -0.03
C LEU A 53 -16.61 -6.77 1.30
N SER A 54 -17.10 -5.93 2.22
CA SER A 54 -17.79 -6.43 3.41
C SER A 54 -18.99 -7.24 2.93
N GLY A 55 -19.13 -8.48 3.41
CA GLY A 55 -20.16 -9.44 3.02
C GLY A 55 -21.58 -8.97 3.35
N LYS A 56 -22.07 -7.99 2.60
CA LYS A 56 -23.46 -7.55 2.45
C LYS A 56 -23.62 -7.00 1.04
N GLY A 57 -23.63 -7.92 0.09
CA GLY A 57 -23.87 -7.63 -1.32
C GLY A 57 -23.79 -8.91 -2.12
N VAL A 58 -24.95 -9.53 -2.35
CA VAL A 58 -25.17 -10.71 -3.22
C VAL A 58 -24.87 -12.08 -2.57
N ALA A 59 -25.63 -12.44 -1.52
CA ALA A 59 -25.91 -13.84 -1.18
C ALA A 59 -27.11 -13.93 -0.21
N ASP A 60 -28.29 -13.47 -0.65
CA ASP A 60 -29.60 -13.79 -0.06
C ASP A 60 -30.64 -13.84 -1.21
N VAL A 61 -30.38 -14.68 -2.24
CA VAL A 61 -31.34 -15.04 -3.29
C VAL A 61 -31.24 -16.53 -3.55
#